data_AF-A0A2N0RJP1-F1
#
_entry.id   AF-A0A2N0RJP1-F1
#
_cell.length_a   1.000
_cell.length_b   1.000
_cell.length_c   1.000
_cell.angle_alpha   90.00
_cell.angle_beta   90.00
_cell.angle_gamma   90.00
#
_symmetry.space_group_name_H-M   'P 1'
#
loop_
_entity.id
_entity.type
_entity.pdbx_description
1 polymer ?
#
loop_
_entity_poly.entity_id
_entity_poly.type
_entity_poly.pdbx_seq_one_letter_code
_entity_poly.pdbx_strand_id
1 'polypeptide(L)'
;MDSIAEFVRRPDLGRVGHSIKVRTNYFEITDLPFPKIYHYDIVIIPKVSPTSNRRIIQEAENSFSGVKAVFDGRRNVYAVRPFPFGDAHNLEVTMPAENDMNNVGIILPRVYKVIIRKVAEIDMREINRFLNGDCSISSNILTGIMALNVLIHHKPSKEHIPSKKSCTEFILGKKSDSVFELETNDISLSNLQHYLHVYRQKKSQLLILNQFPTY
;
A
#
# COMPACT_ATOMS: atom_id res chain seq x y z
N MET A 1 13.99 35.43 3.69
CA MET A 1 14.55 34.09 3.97
C MET A 1 13.68 33.52 5.06
N ASP A 2 12.70 32.70 4.67
CA ASP A 2 11.69 32.20 5.60
C ASP A 2 12.36 31.22 6.57
N SER A 3 12.42 31.63 7.84
CA SER A 3 12.85 30.78 8.94
C SER A 3 11.79 29.70 9.15
N ILE A 4 12.01 28.53 8.56
CA ILE A 4 11.23 27.33 8.87
C ILE A 4 11.52 27.00 10.34
N ALA A 5 10.52 27.15 11.21
CA ALA A 5 10.63 26.75 12.60
C ALA A 5 10.90 25.24 12.66
N GLU A 6 12.12 24.85 13.03
CA GLU A 6 12.49 23.46 13.23
C GLU A 6 11.75 22.93 14.47
N PHE A 7 11.04 21.81 14.32
CA PHE A 7 10.34 21.20 15.46
C PHE A 7 11.36 20.78 16.53
N VAL A 8 11.11 21.16 17.78
CA VAL A 8 11.98 20.81 18.91
C VAL A 8 11.96 19.29 19.11
N ARG A 9 13.15 18.69 19.27
CA ARG A 9 13.28 17.25 19.55
C ARG A 9 12.63 16.89 20.88
N ARG A 10 12.09 15.68 20.98
CA ARG A 10 11.56 15.15 22.24
C ARG A 10 12.68 15.12 23.30
N PRO A 11 12.52 15.79 24.46
CA PRO A 11 13.61 15.94 25.42
C PRO A 11 13.93 14.66 26.21
N ASP A 12 12.92 13.96 26.73
CA ASP A 12 13.06 12.65 27.40
C ASP A 12 11.70 11.93 27.45
N LEU A 13 11.70 10.69 27.92
CA LEU A 13 10.54 9.90 28.28
C LEU A 13 10.03 10.28 29.68
N GLY A 14 8.70 10.33 29.86
CA GLY A 14 8.08 10.59 31.15
C GLY A 14 8.25 9.43 32.12
N ARG A 15 8.57 9.72 33.39
CA ARG A 15 8.86 8.71 34.44
C ARG A 15 7.86 8.69 35.60
N VAL A 16 6.97 9.68 35.67
CA VAL A 16 6.00 9.82 36.77
C VAL A 16 4.77 8.96 36.49
N GLY A 17 4.29 8.23 37.50
CA GLY A 17 3.06 7.43 37.43
C GLY A 17 3.31 5.92 37.54
N HIS A 18 2.22 5.14 37.49
CA HIS A 18 2.28 3.69 37.54
C HIS A 18 2.31 3.10 36.13
N SER A 19 3.22 2.15 35.89
CA SER A 19 3.30 1.43 34.61
C SER A 19 2.03 0.60 34.38
N ILE A 20 1.43 0.76 33.20
CA ILE A 20 0.28 -0.03 32.75
C ILE A 20 0.61 -0.72 31.43
N LYS A 21 0.14 -1.96 31.26
CA LYS A 21 0.27 -2.67 29.98
C LYS A 21 -0.85 -2.26 29.05
N VAL A 22 -0.51 -1.66 27.92
CA VAL A 22 -1.47 -1.21 26.90
C VAL A 22 -1.33 -2.07 25.65
N ARG A 23 -2.46 -2.39 25.02
CA ARG A 23 -2.52 -2.92 23.66
C ARG A 23 -2.97 -1.80 22.73
N THR A 24 -2.30 -1.66 21.60
CA THR A 24 -2.62 -0.66 20.59
C THR A 24 -3.02 -1.36 19.28
N ASN A 25 -3.68 -0.64 18.39
CA ASN A 25 -3.99 -1.09 17.03
C ASN A 25 -2.86 -0.75 16.03
N TYR A 26 -1.63 -0.65 16.51
CA TYR A 26 -0.46 -0.37 15.71
C TYR A 26 0.24 -1.69 15.40
N PHE A 27 0.45 -1.95 14.11
CA PHE A 27 1.16 -3.12 13.63
C PHE A 27 2.53 -2.65 13.14
N GLU A 28 3.58 -3.24 13.71
CA GLU A 28 4.95 -2.95 13.31
C GLU A 28 5.22 -3.55 11.93
N ILE A 29 5.88 -2.76 11.08
CA ILE A 29 6.44 -3.24 9.81
C ILE A 29 7.87 -3.68 10.13
N THR A 30 8.11 -4.98 10.11
CA THR A 30 9.40 -5.57 10.53
C THR A 30 10.49 -5.41 9.48
N ASP A 31 10.13 -5.43 8.21
CA ASP A 31 11.08 -5.29 7.12
C ASP A 31 10.44 -4.61 5.90
N LEU A 32 11.26 -3.83 5.20
CA LEU A 32 10.93 -3.20 3.93
C LEU A 32 11.81 -3.88 2.86
N PRO A 33 11.30 -4.91 2.17
CA PRO A 33 12.14 -5.82 1.37
C PRO A 33 12.68 -5.20 0.08
N PHE A 34 12.24 -4.00 -0.28
CA PHE A 34 12.58 -3.37 -1.55
C PHE A 34 13.72 -2.37 -1.37
N PRO A 35 14.87 -2.52 -2.04
CA PRO A 35 15.97 -1.58 -1.89
C PRO A 35 15.68 -0.22 -2.54
N LYS A 36 14.89 -0.21 -3.62
CA LYS A 36 14.52 0.98 -4.37
C LYS A 36 13.07 0.90 -4.84
N ILE A 37 12.40 2.05 -4.89
CA ILE A 37 11.09 2.22 -5.53
C ILE A 37 11.19 3.32 -6.58
N TYR A 38 10.56 3.11 -7.72
CA TYR A 38 10.52 4.06 -8.82
C TYR A 38 9.19 4.81 -8.79
N HIS A 39 9.25 6.15 -8.74
CA HIS A 39 8.08 7.02 -8.77
C HIS A 39 7.85 7.56 -10.19
N TYR A 40 6.63 7.41 -10.67
CA TYR A 40 6.16 7.91 -11.95
C TYR A 40 4.95 8.84 -11.77
N ASP A 41 4.88 9.86 -12.61
CA ASP A 41 3.72 10.72 -12.80
C ASP A 41 2.96 10.27 -14.04
N ILE A 42 1.65 10.13 -13.90
CA ILE A 42 0.74 9.76 -14.97
C ILE A 42 -0.22 10.90 -15.24
N VAL A 43 -0.34 11.22 -16.53
CA VAL A 43 -1.31 12.19 -17.05
C VAL A 43 -2.22 11.46 -18.04
N ILE A 44 -3.53 11.48 -17.77
CA ILE A 44 -4.56 10.87 -18.62
C ILE A 44 -5.33 11.99 -19.32
N ILE A 45 -5.49 11.86 -20.64
CA ILE A 45 -6.22 12.79 -21.50
C ILE A 45 -7.30 12.02 -22.27
N PRO A 46 -8.59 12.45 -22.25
CA PRO A 46 -9.14 13.58 -21.49
C PRO A 46 -9.23 13.34 -19.97
N LYS A 47 -9.45 14.40 -19.18
CA LYS A 47 -9.57 14.31 -17.72
C LYS A 47 -10.84 13.54 -17.34
N VAL A 48 -10.67 12.46 -16.59
CA VAL A 48 -11.77 11.62 -16.11
C VAL A 48 -11.82 11.51 -14.59
N SER A 49 -12.84 10.82 -14.08
CA SER A 49 -13.00 10.56 -12.65
C SER A 49 -11.90 9.63 -12.12
N PRO A 50 -11.56 9.68 -10.81
CA PRO A 50 -10.58 8.75 -10.22
C PRO A 50 -10.92 7.27 -10.39
N THR A 51 -12.21 6.93 -10.40
CA THR A 51 -12.68 5.56 -10.65
C THR A 51 -12.35 5.12 -12.07
N SER A 52 -12.62 5.98 -13.06
CA SER A 52 -12.28 5.73 -14.46
C SER A 52 -10.77 5.68 -14.68
N ASN A 53 -9.98 6.53 -13.99
CA ASN A 53 -8.51 6.49 -14.05
C ASN A 53 -7.97 5.11 -13.66
N ARG A 54 -8.50 4.51 -12.58
CA ARG A 54 -8.05 3.18 -12.14
C ARG A 54 -8.35 2.09 -13.17
N ARG A 55 -9.53 2.15 -13.80
CA ARG A 55 -9.89 1.22 -14.89
C ARG A 55 -8.98 1.36 -16.11
N ILE A 56 -8.70 2.59 -16.53
CA ILE A 56 -7.80 2.87 -17.66
C ILE A 56 -6.39 2.34 -17.37
N ILE A 57 -5.87 2.56 -16.17
CA ILE A 57 -4.55 2.07 -15.77
C ILE A 57 -4.53 0.54 -15.63
N GLN A 58 -5.61 -0.07 -15.16
CA GLN A 58 -5.73 -1.52 -15.12
C GLN A 58 -5.66 -2.16 -16.51
N GLU A 59 -6.28 -1.55 -17.52
CA GLU A 59 -6.11 -2.02 -18.91
C GLU A 59 -4.69 -1.76 -19.44
N ALA A 60 -4.07 -0.65 -19.04
CA ALA A 60 -2.68 -0.33 -19.37
C ALA A 60 -1.65 -1.28 -18.71
N GLU A 61 -1.98 -1.93 -17.59
CA GLU A 61 -1.08 -2.87 -16.89
C GLU A 61 -0.62 -4.00 -17.80
N ASN A 62 -1.45 -4.41 -18.77
CA ASN A 62 -1.09 -5.42 -19.77
C ASN A 62 0.12 -4.99 -20.63
N SER A 63 0.30 -3.68 -20.86
CA SER A 63 1.42 -3.13 -21.62
C SER A 63 2.70 -2.98 -20.78
N PHE A 64 2.66 -3.18 -19.47
CA PHE A 64 3.81 -2.99 -18.57
C PHE A 64 4.77 -4.20 -18.50
N SER A 65 4.67 -5.15 -19.42
CA SER A 65 5.57 -6.32 -19.50
C SER A 65 5.68 -7.10 -18.17
N GLY A 66 4.58 -7.21 -17.42
CA GLY A 66 4.54 -7.91 -16.13
C GLY A 66 5.13 -7.14 -14.94
N VAL A 67 5.42 -5.84 -15.09
CA VAL A 67 5.78 -4.97 -13.95
C VAL A 67 4.50 -4.60 -13.20
N LYS A 68 4.36 -5.13 -11.97
CA LYS A 68 3.30 -4.73 -11.05
C LYS A 68 3.59 -3.31 -10.54
N ALA A 69 2.62 -2.41 -10.68
CA ALA A 69 2.71 -1.04 -10.23
C ALA A 69 1.54 -0.70 -9.31
N VAL A 70 1.76 0.17 -8.34
CA VAL A 70 0.71 0.66 -7.43
C VAL A 70 0.33 2.08 -7.81
N PHE A 71 -0.97 2.31 -7.91
CA PHE A 71 -1.55 3.59 -8.32
C PHE A 71 -2.48 4.14 -7.25
N ASP A 72 -2.32 5.44 -6.96
CA ASP A 72 -3.18 6.18 -6.01
C ASP A 72 -4.60 6.40 -6.57
N GLY A 73 -4.79 6.38 -7.89
CA GLY A 73 -6.07 6.71 -8.55
C GLY A 73 -6.11 8.11 -9.17
N ARG A 74 -5.03 8.88 -9.01
CA ARG A 74 -4.90 10.23 -9.56
C ARG A 74 -3.74 10.33 -10.55
N ARG A 75 -2.53 10.58 -10.04
CA ARG A 75 -1.33 10.86 -10.86
C ARG A 75 -0.12 10.03 -10.47
N ASN A 76 0.04 9.72 -9.18
CA ASN A 76 1.23 9.04 -8.68
C ASN A 76 1.15 7.53 -8.88
N VAL A 77 2.17 6.97 -9.53
CA VAL A 77 2.40 5.53 -9.65
C VAL A 77 3.76 5.18 -9.06
N TYR A 78 3.82 4.07 -8.35
CA TYR A 78 5.06 3.51 -7.82
C TYR A 78 5.27 2.08 -8.32
N ALA A 79 6.51 1.73 -8.64
CA ALA A 79 6.87 0.38 -9.08
C ALA A 79 8.16 -0.09 -8.41
N VAL A 80 8.26 -1.40 -8.18
CA VAL A 80 9.47 -2.04 -7.61
C VAL A 80 10.55 -2.20 -8.68
N ARG A 81 10.16 -2.40 -9.94
CA ARG A 81 11.05 -2.50 -11.08
C ARG A 81 10.85 -1.30 -12.00
N PRO A 82 11.90 -0.80 -12.66
CA PRO A 82 11.74 0.24 -13.66
C PRO A 82 10.94 -0.32 -14.84
N PHE A 83 10.14 0.52 -15.47
CA PHE A 83 9.43 0.11 -16.68
C PHE A 83 10.41 -0.05 -17.85
N PRO A 84 10.12 -0.95 -18.82
CA PRO A 84 11.02 -1.24 -19.94
C PRO A 84 11.13 -0.10 -20.96
N PHE A 85 10.29 0.95 -20.86
CA PHE A 85 10.19 2.07 -21.80
C PHE A 85 11.00 3.32 -21.42
N GLY A 86 11.84 3.25 -20.38
CA GLY A 86 12.72 4.35 -19.97
C GLY A 86 12.00 5.45 -19.19
N ASP A 87 12.35 6.72 -19.44
CA ASP A 87 11.92 7.85 -18.61
C ASP A 87 10.56 8.44 -18.99
N ALA A 88 10.13 8.31 -20.25
CA ALA A 88 8.84 8.81 -20.70
C ALA A 88 8.22 7.88 -21.74
N HIS A 89 6.93 7.59 -21.58
CA HIS A 89 6.19 6.73 -22.49
C HIS A 89 4.77 7.23 -22.70
N ASN A 90 4.33 7.19 -23.96
CA ASN A 90 2.96 7.52 -24.33
C ASN A 90 2.28 6.22 -24.74
N LEU A 91 1.19 5.90 -24.05
CA LEU A 91 0.35 4.74 -24.35
C LEU A 91 -1.04 5.23 -24.75
N GLU A 92 -1.60 4.60 -25.77
CA GLU A 92 -3.00 4.76 -26.13
C GLU A 92 -3.77 3.55 -25.62
N VAL A 93 -4.75 3.79 -24.75
CA VAL A 93 -5.58 2.76 -24.13
C VAL A 93 -6.99 2.91 -24.66
N THR A 94 -7.48 1.87 -25.32
CA THR A 94 -8.86 1.81 -25.81
C THR A 94 -9.71 1.12 -24.75
N MET A 95 -10.61 1.87 -24.12
CA MET A 95 -11.58 1.29 -23.21
C MET A 95 -12.81 0.82 -23.99
N PRO A 96 -13.32 -0.39 -23.73
CA PRO A 96 -14.62 -0.79 -24.24
C PRO A 96 -15.67 0.19 -23.69
N ALA A 97 -16.62 0.57 -24.54
CA ALA A 97 -17.69 1.44 -24.12
C ALA A 97 -18.57 0.69 -23.10
N GLU A 98 -18.63 1.21 -21.88
CA GLU A 98 -19.60 0.74 -20.90
C GLU A 98 -20.99 1.17 -21.35
N ASN A 99 -21.95 0.25 -21.33
CA ASN A 99 -23.36 0.52 -21.63
C ASN A 99 -23.92 1.46 -20.55
N ASP A 100 -23.70 2.77 -20.73
CA ASP A 100 -24.54 3.77 -20.08
C ASP A 100 -25.95 3.59 -20.66
N MET A 101 -26.81 2.86 -19.93
CA MET A 101 -28.21 2.56 -20.30
C MET A 101 -29.08 3.80 -20.60
N ASN A 102 -28.52 5.01 -20.51
CA ASN A 102 -29.22 6.28 -20.64
C ASN A 102 -28.91 7.05 -21.94
N ASN A 103 -28.06 6.55 -22.85
CA ASN A 103 -27.81 7.22 -24.13
C ASN A 103 -28.10 6.30 -25.32
N VAL A 104 -29.22 6.57 -25.99
CA VAL A 104 -29.53 6.04 -27.34
C VAL A 104 -28.60 6.75 -28.33
N GLY A 105 -27.40 6.21 -28.52
CA GLY A 105 -26.40 6.73 -29.43
C GLY A 105 -25.26 5.72 -29.65
N ILE A 106 -24.60 5.81 -30.80
CA ILE A 106 -23.55 4.87 -31.25
C ILE A 106 -22.51 4.64 -30.13
N ILE A 107 -22.42 3.39 -29.70
CA ILE A 107 -21.49 2.90 -28.68
C ILE A 107 -20.09 2.88 -29.29
N LEU A 108 -19.34 3.98 -29.15
CA LEU A 108 -17.98 4.09 -29.68
C LEU A 108 -16.94 3.79 -28.58
N PRO A 109 -15.94 2.95 -28.85
CA PRO A 109 -14.83 2.74 -27.93
C PRO A 109 -14.11 4.07 -27.68
N ARG A 110 -13.83 4.37 -26.40
CA ARG A 110 -13.16 5.61 -26.02
C ARG A 110 -11.66 5.37 -25.93
N VAL A 111 -10.90 6.12 -26.72
CA VAL A 111 -9.44 6.10 -26.69
C VAL A 111 -8.95 7.15 -25.68
N TYR A 112 -8.11 6.72 -24.75
CA TYR A 112 -7.46 7.58 -23.77
C TYR A 112 -5.95 7.60 -24.02
N LYS A 113 -5.37 8.79 -23.99
CA LYS A 113 -3.91 8.95 -24.05
C LYS A 113 -3.36 8.99 -22.62
N VAL A 114 -2.51 8.03 -22.30
CA VAL A 114 -1.82 7.89 -21.02
C VAL A 114 -0.35 8.26 -21.20
N ILE A 115 0.08 9.31 -20.53
CA ILE A 115 1.47 9.78 -20.56
C ILE A 115 2.09 9.42 -19.22
N ILE A 116 3.12 8.57 -19.24
CA ILE A 116 3.85 8.11 -18.06
C ILE A 116 5.23 8.77 -18.07
N ARG A 117 5.63 9.38 -16.96
CA ARG A 117 6.93 10.05 -16.80
C ARG A 117 7.59 9.64 -15.50
N LYS A 118 8.86 9.26 -15.55
CA LYS A 118 9.66 8.99 -14.35
C LYS A 118 9.96 10.30 -13.63
N VAL A 119 9.72 10.33 -12.32
CA VAL A 119 9.89 11.52 -11.48
C VAL A 119 11.09 11.35 -10.56
N ALA A 120 11.17 10.23 -9.85
CA ALA A 120 12.20 10.00 -8.85
C ALA A 120 12.50 8.52 -8.64
N GLU A 121 13.71 8.25 -8.14
CA GLU A 121 14.06 6.97 -7.53
C GLU A 121 14.15 7.16 -6.02
N ILE A 122 13.39 6.35 -5.28
CA ILE A 122 13.29 6.39 -3.82
C ILE A 122 14.19 5.29 -3.27
N ASP A 123 15.22 5.68 -2.50
CA ASP A 123 16.06 4.74 -1.77
C ASP A 123 15.44 4.41 -0.42
N MET A 124 15.03 3.15 -0.24
CA MET A 124 14.38 2.69 0.98
C MET A 124 15.34 2.59 2.18
N ARG A 125 16.64 2.51 1.93
CA ARG A 125 17.66 2.49 2.99
C ARG A 125 17.68 3.80 3.77
N GLU A 126 17.33 4.91 3.11
CA GLU A 126 17.21 6.21 3.77
C GLU A 126 16.02 6.25 4.73
N ILE A 127 14.91 5.60 4.38
CA ILE A 127 13.74 5.48 5.26
C ILE A 127 14.07 4.65 6.49
N ASN A 128 14.75 3.50 6.32
CA ASN A 128 15.15 2.68 7.47
C ASN A 128 16.08 3.45 8.43
N ARG A 129 17.05 4.21 7.89
CA ARG A 129 17.89 5.10 8.72
C ARG A 129 17.08 6.17 9.44
N PHE A 130 16.06 6.72 8.80
CA PHE A 130 15.18 7.71 9.42
C PHE A 130 14.36 7.10 10.57
N LEU A 131 13.82 5.90 10.38
CA LEU A 131 13.07 5.19 11.41
C LEU A 131 13.94 4.82 12.62
N ASN A 132 15.23 4.56 12.40
CA ASN A 132 16.21 4.33 13.46
C ASN A 132 16.68 5.63 14.16
N GLY A 133 16.34 6.80 13.62
CA GLY A 133 16.78 8.10 14.13
C GLY A 133 18.17 8.55 13.67
N ASP A 134 18.75 7.88 12.67
CA ASP A 134 20.12 8.14 12.19
C ASP A 134 20.20 9.30 11.18
N CYS A 135 19.07 9.79 10.64
CA CYS A 135 19.06 10.89 9.69
C CYS A 135 17.90 11.88 9.92
N SER A 136 18.07 13.09 9.39
CA SER A 136 17.03 14.13 9.38
C SER A 136 16.01 13.87 8.27
N ILE A 137 14.83 14.50 8.39
CA ILE A 137 13.79 14.43 7.37
C ILE A 137 14.29 14.98 6.03
N SER A 138 14.09 14.22 4.96
CA SER A 138 14.47 14.57 3.59
C SER A 138 13.27 14.43 2.65
N SER A 139 13.38 15.01 1.45
CA SER A 139 12.33 14.83 0.43
C SER A 139 12.17 13.37 0.02
N ASN A 140 13.24 12.58 0.01
CA ASN A 140 13.18 11.15 -0.32
C ASN A 140 12.34 10.38 0.71
N ILE A 141 12.55 10.68 2.00
CA ILE A 141 11.79 10.07 3.11
C ILE A 141 10.30 10.40 2.99
N LEU A 142 9.95 11.66 2.73
CA LEU A 142 8.56 12.08 2.57
C LEU A 142 7.87 11.37 1.40
N THR A 143 8.52 11.33 0.23
CA THR A 143 7.99 10.64 -0.95
C THR A 143 7.91 9.12 -0.71
N GLY A 144 8.87 8.55 0.01
CA GLY A 144 8.86 7.15 0.39
C GLY A 144 7.73 6.77 1.34
N ILE A 145 7.45 7.58 2.36
CA ILE A 145 6.28 7.41 3.24
C ILE A 145 4.98 7.50 2.43
N MET A 146 4.91 8.42 1.46
CA MET A 146 3.76 8.52 0.55
C MET A 146 3.61 7.27 -0.32
N ALA A 147 4.71 6.71 -0.82
CA ALA A 147 4.70 5.47 -1.59
C ALA A 147 4.19 4.28 -0.76
N LEU A 148 4.63 4.15 0.51
CA LEU A 148 4.14 3.13 1.43
C LEU A 148 2.65 3.30 1.73
N ASN A 149 2.18 4.53 1.91
CA ASN A 149 0.76 4.81 2.10
C ASN A 149 -0.06 4.35 0.89
N VAL A 150 0.38 4.67 -0.33
CA VAL A 150 -0.30 4.24 -1.56
C VAL A 150 -0.26 2.71 -1.70
N LEU A 151 0.85 2.06 -1.37
CA LEU A 151 1.00 0.61 -1.40
C LEU A 151 -0.04 -0.10 -0.52
N ILE A 152 -0.17 0.32 0.74
CA ILE A 152 -1.13 -0.26 1.70
C ILE A 152 -2.57 -0.09 1.21
N HIS A 153 -2.88 1.04 0.58
CA HIS A 153 -4.23 1.34 0.10
C HIS A 153 -4.54 0.77 -1.29
N HIS A 154 -3.55 0.29 -2.04
CA HIS A 154 -3.73 -0.09 -3.44
C HIS A 154 -4.69 -1.27 -3.62
N LYS A 155 -4.43 -2.40 -2.94
CA LYS A 155 -5.28 -3.59 -2.98
C LYS A 155 -6.72 -3.32 -2.50
N PRO A 156 -6.95 -2.74 -1.31
CA PRO A 156 -8.32 -2.47 -0.87
C PRO A 156 -9.05 -1.48 -1.78
N SER A 157 -8.35 -0.50 -2.37
CA SER A 157 -8.96 0.44 -3.32
C SER A 157 -9.33 -0.18 -4.68
N LYS A 158 -8.71 -1.31 -5.05
CA LYS A 158 -9.03 -2.07 -6.28
C LYS A 158 -10.23 -2.99 -6.05
N GLU A 159 -10.27 -3.65 -4.89
CA GLU A 159 -11.29 -4.64 -4.56
C GLU A 159 -12.59 -4.01 -4.01
N HIS A 160 -12.50 -2.85 -3.36
CA HIS A 160 -13.64 -2.20 -2.71
C HIS A 160 -13.84 -0.79 -3.26
N ILE A 161 -15.11 -0.44 -3.55
CA ILE A 161 -15.48 0.93 -3.92
C ILE A 161 -15.22 1.82 -2.70
N PRO A 162 -14.33 2.83 -2.77
CA PRO A 162 -14.07 3.68 -1.63
C PRO A 162 -15.29 4.58 -1.38
N SER A 163 -16.17 4.16 -0.48
CA SER A 163 -17.19 5.04 0.08
C SER A 163 -16.48 6.04 1.02
N LYS A 164 -16.91 7.30 0.93
CA LYS A 164 -16.24 8.43 1.60
C LYS A 164 -16.10 8.14 3.10
N LYS A 165 -14.85 8.07 3.56
CA LYS A 165 -14.38 8.08 4.96
C LYS A 165 -14.43 6.78 5.76
N SER A 166 -14.63 5.61 5.17
CA SER A 166 -14.61 4.39 5.97
C SER A 166 -14.32 3.13 5.17
N CYS A 167 -13.08 2.67 5.17
CA CYS A 167 -12.80 1.24 4.96
C CYS A 167 -13.19 0.48 6.25
N THR A 168 -14.44 0.58 6.71
CA THR A 168 -14.85 -0.02 7.99
C THR A 168 -15.10 -1.52 7.92
N GLU A 169 -15.19 -2.10 6.72
CA GLU A 169 -15.75 -3.45 6.62
C GLU A 169 -14.74 -4.55 6.29
N PHE A 170 -13.50 -4.24 5.86
CA PHE A 170 -12.61 -5.29 5.33
C PHE A 170 -11.15 -5.30 5.79
N ILE A 171 -10.72 -4.42 6.70
CA ILE A 171 -9.43 -4.66 7.40
C ILE A 171 -9.59 -5.71 8.53
N LEU A 172 -10.81 -5.94 9.01
CA LEU A 172 -11.12 -7.11 9.84
C LEU A 172 -11.42 -8.32 8.95
N GLY A 173 -10.38 -8.77 8.23
CA GLY A 173 -10.35 -10.11 7.69
C GLY A 173 -10.73 -11.10 8.79
N LYS A 174 -11.65 -12.00 8.46
CA LYS A 174 -11.97 -13.17 9.28
C LYS A 174 -10.67 -13.79 9.81
N LYS A 175 -10.71 -14.18 11.08
CA LYS A 175 -9.63 -14.88 11.78
C LYS A 175 -9.14 -16.08 10.96
N SER A 176 -8.10 -15.85 10.19
CA SER A 176 -7.18 -16.85 9.64
C SER A 176 -5.89 -16.13 9.34
N ASP A 177 -4.92 -16.39 10.21
CA ASP A 177 -3.48 -16.32 10.01
C ASP A 177 -2.87 -14.97 9.62
N SER A 178 -2.26 -14.38 10.64
CA SER A 178 -1.32 -13.26 10.59
C SER A 178 -0.03 -13.65 9.87
N VAL A 179 0.10 -13.34 8.58
CA VAL A 179 1.33 -12.90 7.89
C VAL A 179 0.90 -12.12 6.64
N PHE A 180 1.34 -10.87 6.46
CA PHE A 180 1.33 -10.24 5.14
C PHE A 180 2.52 -10.81 4.34
N GLU A 181 2.34 -12.00 3.78
CA GLU A 181 3.24 -12.54 2.78
C GLU A 181 2.95 -11.80 1.47
N LEU A 182 3.89 -10.96 1.02
CA LEU A 182 4.02 -10.67 -0.39
C LEU A 182 4.32 -12.02 -1.06
N GLU A 183 3.37 -12.52 -1.84
CA GLU A 183 3.45 -13.81 -2.54
C GLU A 183 4.82 -14.01 -3.20
N THR A 184 5.69 -14.75 -2.52
CA THR A 184 6.75 -15.53 -3.14
C THR A 184 6.23 -16.95 -3.18
N ASN A 185 6.05 -17.44 -4.40
CA ASN A 185 5.51 -18.75 -4.72
C ASN A 185 6.18 -19.88 -3.92
N ASP A 186 5.35 -20.89 -3.63
CA ASP A 186 5.67 -22.28 -3.30
C ASP A 186 6.24 -22.57 -1.90
N ILE A 187 5.34 -22.84 -0.93
CA ILE A 187 5.70 -23.64 0.25
C ILE A 187 4.65 -24.74 0.48
N SER A 188 5.14 -25.97 0.43
CA SER A 188 4.42 -27.23 0.37
C SER A 188 3.74 -27.66 1.68
N LEU A 189 2.75 -28.56 1.55
CA LEU A 189 1.84 -29.11 2.56
C LEU A 189 2.47 -29.66 3.86
N SER A 190 3.79 -29.83 3.94
CA SER A 190 4.47 -30.34 5.13
C SER A 190 4.51 -29.33 6.29
N ASN A 191 4.50 -28.03 6.00
CA ASN A 191 4.63 -26.99 7.03
C ASN A 191 3.30 -26.68 7.76
N LEU A 192 2.17 -27.03 7.16
CA LEU A 192 0.83 -26.76 7.71
C LEU A 192 0.52 -27.64 8.95
N GLN A 193 1.03 -28.87 8.97
CA GLN A 193 0.88 -29.80 10.10
C GLN A 193 1.66 -29.33 11.34
N HIS A 194 2.86 -28.79 11.15
CA HIS A 194 3.66 -28.24 12.25
C HIS A 194 2.97 -26.99 12.85
N TYR A 195 2.43 -26.12 12.00
CA TYR A 195 1.73 -24.91 12.42
C TYR A 195 0.45 -25.20 13.23
N LEU A 196 -0.35 -26.18 12.79
CA LEU A 196 -1.57 -26.61 13.51
C LEU A 196 -1.27 -27.22 14.88
N HIS A 197 -0.13 -27.92 15.02
CA HIS A 197 0.28 -28.51 16.30
C HIS A 197 0.67 -27.45 17.33
N VAL A 198 1.44 -26.43 16.93
CA VAL A 198 1.80 -25.29 17.78
C VAL A 198 0.55 -24.50 18.20
N TYR A 199 -0.42 -24.34 17.29
CA TYR A 199 -1.66 -23.64 17.59
C TYR A 199 -2.53 -24.38 18.62
N ARG A 200 -2.57 -25.73 18.58
CA ARG A 200 -3.28 -26.55 19.58
C ARG A 200 -2.67 -26.45 20.98
N GLN A 201 -1.34 -26.43 21.10
CA GLN A 201 -0.65 -26.29 22.40
C GLN A 201 -0.86 -24.90 23.06
N LYS A 202 -0.93 -23.82 22.27
CA LYS A 202 -1.18 -22.48 22.83
C LYS A 202 -2.64 -22.27 23.25
N LYS A 203 -3.60 -22.93 22.59
CA LYS A 203 -5.03 -22.85 22.97
C LYS A 203 -5.32 -23.53 24.31
N SER A 204 -4.64 -24.63 24.63
CA SER A 204 -4.78 -25.30 25.93
C SER A 204 -4.17 -24.49 27.08
N GLN A 205 -3.07 -23.77 26.87
CA GLN A 205 -2.51 -22.86 27.89
C GLN A 205 -3.43 -21.67 28.20
N LEU A 206 -4.17 -21.16 27.21
CA LEU A 206 -5.14 -20.07 27.39
C LEU A 206 -6.42 -20.48 28.13
N LEU A 207 -6.78 -21.77 28.12
CA LEU A 207 -7.95 -22.26 28.86
C LEU A 207 -7.68 -22.46 30.36
N ILE A 208 -6.41 -22.67 30.75
CA ILE A 208 -6.02 -22.90 32.15
C ILE A 208 -5.97 -21.57 32.94
N LEU A 209 -5.80 -20.43 32.27
CA LEU A 209 -5.66 -19.12 32.93
C LEU A 209 -6.98 -18.42 33.29
N ASN A 210 -8.14 -18.96 32.91
CA ASN A 210 -9.46 -18.34 33.11
C ASN A 210 -10.27 -18.97 34.26
N GLN A 211 -9.62 -19.72 35.16
CA GLN A 211 -10.28 -20.33 36.33
C GLN A 211 -9.59 -19.90 37.64
N PHE A 212 -9.81 -18.67 38.11
CA PHE A 212 -9.66 -18.33 39.54
C PHE A 212 -10.72 -17.30 39.97
N PRO A 213 -11.18 -17.36 41.23
CA PRO A 213 -12.55 -16.99 41.60
C PRO A 213 -12.71 -15.49 41.88
N THR A 214 -13.91 -15.00 41.58
CA THR A 214 -14.44 -13.72 42.03
C THR A 214 -14.57 -13.71 43.55
N TYR A 215 -13.91 -12.76 44.22
CA TYR A 215 -14.24 -12.31 45.57
C TYR A 215 -14.95 -10.97 45.48
#